data_AF-A0AAJ0PTQ5-F1
#
_entry.id   AF-A0AAJ0PTQ5-F1
#
_cell.length_a   1.000
_cell.length_b   1.000
_cell.length_c   1.000
_cell.angle_alpha   90.00
_cell.angle_beta   90.00
_cell.angle_gamma   90.00
#
_symmetry.space_group_name_H-M   'P 1'
#
loop_
_entity.id
_entity.type
_entity.pdbx_description
1 polymer ?
#
loop_
_entity_poly.entity_id
_entity_poly.type
_entity_poly.pdbx_seq_one_letter_code
_entity_poly.pdbx_strand_id
1 'polypeptide(L)'
;MIDMRLLPRTFAPIRQCAQHSTALFTLLSVFGTTNAIADINRITAAQCANMHAERAMSDRSPVQCGRLRNVSFDYVNFDGQTQKGEVVVLDAVAERVQTIFNTLRRMRFPLNKAVPIERYRGDDVASMNDDNTSAFNSRPKTGSDEWSMHAYGVAIDVNPLRNPYVSFGGDGGARVLPESAAKASMNRLDERPGKPPRPGMAERAVDVFANNGFLRWGGYWDDPIDYQHFEVGSRALVAQMVGAPPDEAREMFERYVASYADCLTDTTHENHAAARAACVEDALRE
;
A
#
# COMPACT_ATOMS: atom_id res chain seq x y z
N MET A 1 51.02 51.48 5.98
CA MET A 1 50.69 52.86 5.61
C MET A 1 49.58 53.31 6.55
N ILE A 2 49.94 54.14 7.53
CA ILE A 2 49.18 55.07 8.39
C ILE A 2 47.77 54.67 8.92
N ASP A 3 47.73 54.60 10.25
CA ASP A 3 46.62 54.67 11.20
C ASP A 3 46.09 56.11 11.33
N MET A 4 44.77 56.33 11.50
CA MET A 4 44.26 57.34 12.45
C MET A 4 42.73 57.35 12.62
N ARG A 5 42.35 57.19 13.90
CA ARG A 5 41.08 57.54 14.56
C ARG A 5 40.65 59.00 14.32
N LEU A 6 39.34 59.29 14.33
CA LEU A 6 38.64 60.25 15.24
C LEU A 6 37.33 60.83 14.65
N LEU A 7 36.33 60.95 15.54
CA LEU A 7 34.96 61.50 15.42
C LEU A 7 34.95 63.05 15.21
N PRO A 8 33.80 63.69 14.87
CA PRO A 8 32.91 64.19 15.93
C PRO A 8 31.39 64.14 15.65
N ARG A 9 30.64 64.39 16.74
CA ARG A 9 29.18 64.37 16.94
C ARG A 9 28.47 65.65 16.46
N THR A 10 27.19 65.54 16.10
CA THR A 10 26.17 66.59 16.34
C THR A 10 24.80 65.98 16.66
N PHE A 11 24.25 66.35 17.83
CA PHE A 11 22.82 66.30 18.24
C PHE A 11 22.03 67.37 17.45
N ALA A 12 20.70 67.40 17.21
CA ALA A 12 19.50 67.19 18.05
C ALA A 12 18.23 67.27 17.14
N PRO A 13 16.99 67.51 17.62
CA PRO A 13 15.98 66.52 18.02
C PRO A 13 14.65 66.63 17.22
N ILE A 14 13.91 65.55 16.98
CA ILE A 14 12.50 65.67 16.55
C ILE A 14 11.58 64.66 17.25
N ARG A 15 10.83 65.23 18.21
CA ARG A 15 9.42 64.99 18.60
C ARG A 15 8.90 63.55 18.71
N GLN A 16 8.57 63.20 19.95
CA GLN A 16 7.50 62.27 20.30
C GLN A 16 6.20 62.63 19.56
N CYS A 17 5.60 61.64 18.90
CA CYS A 17 4.17 61.54 18.76
C CYS A 17 3.76 60.16 19.28
N ALA A 18 3.05 60.18 20.40
CA ALA A 18 2.30 59.03 20.89
C ALA A 18 1.21 58.70 19.87
N GLN A 19 1.23 57.48 19.34
CA GLN A 19 0.04 56.88 18.75
C GLN A 19 -0.19 55.55 19.46
N HIS A 20 -1.28 55.51 20.21
CA HIS A 20 -1.85 54.31 20.78
C HIS A 20 -2.32 53.42 19.63
N SER A 21 -1.49 52.45 19.24
CA SER A 21 -1.99 51.29 18.50
C SER A 21 -2.34 50.21 19.50
N THR A 22 -3.63 50.13 19.82
CA THR A 22 -4.26 48.91 20.31
C THR A 22 -3.88 47.77 19.39
N ALA A 23 -2.93 46.94 19.82
CA ALA A 23 -2.66 45.66 19.19
C ALA A 23 -3.89 44.78 19.42
N LEU A 24 -4.77 44.74 18.42
CA LEU A 24 -5.82 43.75 18.32
C LEU A 24 -5.11 42.40 18.17
N PHE A 25 -5.03 41.64 19.25
CA PHE A 25 -4.64 40.23 19.20
C PHE A 25 -5.73 39.52 18.40
N THR A 26 -5.56 39.45 17.08
CA THR A 26 -6.25 38.46 16.28
C THR A 26 -5.77 37.12 16.81
N LEU A 27 -6.60 36.44 17.61
CA LEU A 27 -6.48 35.00 17.74
C LEU A 27 -6.64 34.45 16.32
N LEU A 28 -5.51 34.24 15.64
CA LEU A 28 -5.47 33.22 14.62
C LEU A 28 -5.79 31.95 15.37
N SER A 29 -7.05 31.52 15.28
CA SER A 29 -7.41 30.13 15.45
C SER A 29 -6.52 29.37 14.48
N VAL A 30 -5.41 28.84 15.01
CA VAL A 30 -4.69 27.76 14.37
C VAL A 30 -5.74 26.65 14.34
N PHE A 31 -6.48 26.58 13.23
CA PHE A 31 -7.19 25.38 12.87
C PHE A 31 -6.10 24.31 12.86
N GLY A 32 -6.06 23.52 13.92
CA GLY A 32 -5.21 22.35 13.98
C GLY A 32 -5.46 21.62 12.69
N THR A 33 -4.42 21.51 11.86
CA THR A 33 -4.43 20.55 10.77
C THR A 33 -4.76 19.24 11.45
N THR A 34 -5.96 18.71 11.22
CA THR A 34 -6.29 17.35 11.61
C THR A 34 -5.26 16.51 10.87
N ASN A 35 -4.20 16.12 11.58
CA ASN A 35 -3.28 15.10 11.11
C ASN A 35 -4.19 13.92 10.82
N ALA A 36 -4.42 13.63 9.55
CA ALA A 36 -5.13 12.41 9.22
C ALA A 36 -4.15 11.28 9.52
N ILE A 37 -4.29 10.79 10.75
CA ILE A 37 -3.70 9.58 11.28
C ILE A 37 -4.35 8.45 10.46
N ALA A 38 -3.53 7.51 9.99
CA ALA A 38 -4.07 6.31 9.36
C ALA A 38 -5.02 5.62 10.35
N ASP A 39 -6.17 5.15 9.89
CA ASP A 39 -7.24 4.67 10.75
C ASP A 39 -7.69 3.27 10.32
N ILE A 40 -8.05 2.44 11.30
CA ILE A 40 -8.54 1.07 11.09
C ILE A 40 -9.94 1.00 11.65
N ASN A 41 -10.92 1.02 10.76
CA ASN A 41 -12.32 1.08 11.11
C ASN A 41 -13.01 -0.26 10.84
N ARG A 42 -14.00 -0.58 11.69
CA ARG A 42 -14.93 -1.69 11.41
C ARG A 42 -15.76 -1.33 10.18
N ILE A 43 -16.05 -2.32 9.34
CA ILE A 43 -17.04 -2.18 8.28
C ILE A 43 -18.41 -1.91 8.92
N THR A 44 -19.00 -0.76 8.60
CA THR A 44 -20.33 -0.39 9.12
C THR A 44 -21.42 -1.22 8.45
N ALA A 45 -22.61 -1.30 9.04
CA ALA A 45 -23.74 -1.99 8.41
C ALA A 45 -24.09 -1.39 7.03
N ALA A 46 -23.99 -0.07 6.88
CA ALA A 46 -24.23 0.61 5.61
C ALA A 46 -23.15 0.27 4.57
N GLN A 47 -21.86 0.26 4.95
CA GLN A 47 -20.79 -0.14 4.05
C GLN A 47 -20.92 -1.62 3.66
N CYS A 48 -21.23 -2.50 4.61
CA CYS A 48 -21.47 -3.91 4.34
C CYS A 48 -22.62 -4.10 3.33
N ALA A 49 -23.76 -3.45 3.54
CA ALA A 49 -24.87 -3.47 2.59
C ALA A 49 -24.45 -2.98 1.19
N ASN A 50 -23.63 -1.94 1.12
CA ASN A 50 -23.08 -1.44 -0.14
C ASN A 50 -22.13 -2.44 -0.81
N MET A 51 -21.25 -3.12 -0.06
CA MET A 51 -20.36 -4.15 -0.60
C MET A 51 -21.16 -5.32 -1.23
N HIS A 52 -22.29 -5.71 -0.63
CA HIS A 52 -23.21 -6.68 -1.22
C HIS A 52 -23.91 -6.13 -2.47
N ALA A 53 -24.46 -4.91 -2.39
CA ALA A 53 -25.19 -4.29 -3.50
C ALA A 53 -24.30 -4.10 -4.75
N GLU A 54 -23.05 -3.72 -4.52
CA GLU A 54 -22.03 -3.48 -5.54
C GLU A 54 -21.16 -4.72 -5.81
N ARG A 55 -21.61 -5.91 -5.41
CA ARG A 55 -20.98 -7.21 -5.79
C ARG A 55 -19.51 -7.37 -5.39
N ALA A 56 -19.01 -6.53 -4.47
CA ALA A 56 -17.71 -6.72 -3.84
C ALA A 56 -17.72 -7.94 -2.90
N MET A 57 -18.90 -8.33 -2.40
CA MET A 57 -19.13 -9.54 -1.61
C MET A 57 -20.51 -10.17 -1.79
N SER A 58 -20.68 -11.36 -1.21
CA SER A 58 -21.93 -12.11 -1.17
C SER A 58 -22.03 -12.95 0.11
N ASP A 59 -23.18 -13.55 0.35
CA ASP A 59 -23.38 -14.46 1.49
C ASP A 59 -22.49 -15.71 1.42
N ARG A 60 -21.95 -16.03 0.23
CA ARG A 60 -21.02 -17.14 0.02
C ARG A 60 -19.55 -16.74 0.17
N SER A 61 -19.26 -15.46 0.40
CA SER A 61 -17.90 -14.97 0.60
C SER A 61 -17.25 -15.71 1.78
N PRO A 62 -15.99 -16.14 1.66
CA PRO A 62 -15.33 -16.90 2.72
C PRO A 62 -15.06 -16.05 3.96
N VAL A 63 -15.04 -14.72 3.83
CA VAL A 63 -14.90 -13.76 4.92
C VAL A 63 -16.06 -12.78 4.86
N GLN A 64 -16.74 -12.60 5.99
CA GLN A 64 -17.90 -11.73 6.13
C GLN A 64 -17.52 -10.38 6.78
N CYS A 65 -18.36 -9.35 6.64
CA CYS A 65 -18.05 -7.97 7.05
C CYS A 65 -17.51 -7.83 8.48
N GLY A 66 -17.98 -8.65 9.43
CA GLY A 66 -17.52 -8.60 10.83
C GLY A 66 -16.02 -8.88 11.00
N ARG A 67 -15.43 -9.64 10.07
CA ARG A 67 -14.01 -9.99 10.01
C ARG A 67 -13.19 -9.08 9.10
N LEU A 68 -13.81 -8.09 8.45
CA LEU A 68 -13.13 -7.14 7.58
C LEU A 68 -12.92 -5.79 8.28
N ARG A 69 -11.88 -5.08 7.88
CA ARG A 69 -11.57 -3.71 8.32
C ARG A 69 -11.29 -2.82 7.12
N ASN A 70 -11.78 -1.60 7.21
CA ASN A 70 -11.38 -0.51 6.35
C ASN A 70 -10.08 0.08 6.92
N VAL A 71 -9.02 0.08 6.13
CA VAL A 71 -7.74 0.71 6.44
C VAL A 71 -7.60 1.96 5.57
N SER A 72 -7.70 3.12 6.21
CA SER A 72 -7.53 4.43 5.57
C SER A 72 -6.12 4.96 5.80
N PHE A 73 -5.51 5.54 4.77
CA PHE A 73 -4.13 6.05 4.82
C PHE A 73 -3.92 7.22 3.86
N ASP A 74 -2.91 8.04 4.13
CA ASP A 74 -2.43 9.01 3.15
C ASP A 74 -1.40 8.32 2.21
N TYR A 75 -1.37 8.71 0.94
CA TYR A 75 -0.35 8.25 -0.02
C TYR A 75 0.18 9.42 -0.87
N VAL A 76 1.30 9.21 -1.56
CA VAL A 76 1.84 10.19 -2.53
C VAL A 76 1.42 9.75 -3.93
N ASN A 77 0.84 10.61 -4.76
CA ASN A 77 0.49 10.25 -6.13
C ASN A 77 1.67 10.45 -7.10
N PHE A 78 1.48 10.11 -8.38
CA PHE A 78 2.52 10.28 -9.42
C PHE A 78 2.94 11.74 -9.65
N ASP A 79 2.10 12.70 -9.28
CA ASP A 79 2.41 14.15 -9.31
C ASP A 79 3.13 14.62 -8.03
N GLY A 80 3.39 13.72 -7.08
CA GLY A 80 4.07 14.01 -5.82
C GLY A 80 3.18 14.63 -4.74
N GLN A 81 1.87 14.70 -4.95
CA GLN A 81 0.88 15.26 -4.04
C GLN A 81 0.39 14.22 -3.03
N THR A 82 0.06 14.65 -1.81
CA THR A 82 -0.58 13.77 -0.83
C THR A 82 -2.06 13.60 -1.14
N GLN A 83 -2.50 12.35 -1.21
CA GLN A 83 -3.87 11.92 -1.43
C GLN A 83 -4.33 10.99 -0.31
N LYS A 84 -5.63 10.70 -0.25
CA LYS A 84 -6.21 9.74 0.68
C LYS A 84 -6.60 8.46 -0.05
N GLY A 85 -6.19 7.34 0.52
CA GLY A 85 -6.48 6.00 0.02
C GLY A 85 -7.17 5.17 1.07
N GLU A 86 -7.86 4.14 0.60
CA GLU A 86 -8.58 3.19 1.42
C GLU A 86 -8.50 1.78 0.82
N VAL A 87 -8.27 0.78 1.67
CA VAL A 87 -8.42 -0.64 1.32
C VAL A 87 -9.23 -1.39 2.36
N VAL A 88 -9.92 -2.45 1.94
CA VAL A 88 -10.61 -3.39 2.86
C VAL A 88 -9.81 -4.68 2.97
N VAL A 89 -9.52 -5.13 4.18
CA VAL A 89 -8.70 -6.32 4.48
C VAL A 89 -9.23 -7.12 5.66
N LEU A 90 -8.73 -8.33 5.86
CA LEU A 90 -8.99 -9.15 7.05
C LEU A 90 -8.53 -8.41 8.31
N ASP A 91 -9.31 -8.50 9.39
CA ASP A 91 -9.00 -7.86 10.66
C ASP A 91 -7.62 -8.22 11.23
N ALA A 92 -7.22 -9.48 11.09
CA ALA A 92 -5.93 -9.99 11.55
C ALA A 92 -4.71 -9.30 10.88
N VAL A 93 -4.85 -8.80 9.65
CA VAL A 93 -3.73 -8.21 8.89
C VAL A 93 -3.77 -6.67 8.86
N ALA A 94 -4.83 -6.06 9.39
CA ALA A 94 -5.12 -4.64 9.18
C ALA A 94 -4.02 -3.70 9.69
N GLU A 95 -3.41 -3.99 10.85
CA GLU A 95 -2.33 -3.19 11.43
C GLU A 95 -1.04 -3.22 10.58
N ARG A 96 -0.71 -4.40 10.03
CA ARG A 96 0.44 -4.56 9.11
C ARG A 96 0.18 -3.91 7.76
N VAL A 97 -1.05 -3.99 7.24
CA VAL A 97 -1.45 -3.27 6.01
C VAL A 97 -1.34 -1.76 6.19
N GLN A 98 -1.79 -1.23 7.33
CA GLN A 98 -1.59 0.18 7.65
C GLN A 98 -0.09 0.54 7.67
N THR A 99 0.74 -0.32 8.25
CA THR A 99 2.19 -0.14 8.30
C THR A 99 2.82 -0.15 6.89
N ILE A 100 2.37 -1.03 5.99
CA ILE A 100 2.79 -1.05 4.59
C ILE A 100 2.54 0.31 3.94
N PHE A 101 1.31 0.79 3.92
CA PHE A 101 0.98 2.05 3.23
C PHE A 101 1.65 3.27 3.86
N ASN A 102 1.77 3.32 5.18
CA ASN A 102 2.54 4.37 5.87
C ASN A 102 4.02 4.35 5.46
N THR A 103 4.60 3.16 5.29
CA THR A 103 5.99 3.00 4.85
C THR A 103 6.17 3.41 3.40
N LEU A 104 5.28 2.98 2.50
CA LEU A 104 5.27 3.38 1.09
C LEU A 104 5.15 4.90 0.93
N ARG A 105 4.27 5.55 1.72
CA ARG A 105 4.15 7.01 1.76
C ARG A 105 5.47 7.68 2.18
N ARG A 106 6.13 7.19 3.23
CA ARG A 106 7.44 7.73 3.68
C ARG A 106 8.52 7.57 2.62
N MET A 107 8.51 6.46 1.89
CA MET A 107 9.39 6.20 0.74
C MET A 107 9.03 7.03 -0.49
N ARG A 108 7.92 7.79 -0.45
CA ARG A 108 7.35 8.49 -1.61
C ARG A 108 7.09 7.55 -2.79
N PHE A 109 6.79 6.29 -2.51
CA PHE A 109 6.33 5.34 -3.52
C PHE A 109 4.98 5.82 -4.06
N PRO A 110 4.85 6.15 -5.35
CA PRO A 110 3.60 6.69 -5.83
C PRO A 110 2.56 5.61 -6.01
N LEU A 111 1.34 5.90 -5.56
CA LEU A 111 0.14 5.17 -5.98
C LEU A 111 -0.65 6.05 -6.94
N ASN A 112 -1.29 5.47 -7.95
CA ASN A 112 -2.23 6.24 -8.77
C ASN A 112 -3.51 6.50 -7.95
N LYS A 113 -4.07 5.41 -7.43
CA LYS A 113 -5.34 5.38 -6.70
C LYS A 113 -5.34 4.21 -5.72
N ALA A 114 -6.07 4.34 -4.63
CA ALA A 114 -6.38 3.24 -3.73
C ALA A 114 -7.80 3.45 -3.18
N VAL A 115 -8.78 2.79 -3.79
CA VAL A 115 -10.17 2.82 -3.35
C VAL A 115 -10.76 1.41 -3.30
N PRO A 116 -11.74 1.16 -2.43
CA PRO A 116 -12.41 -0.13 -2.34
C PRO A 116 -13.12 -0.54 -3.64
N ILE A 117 -13.20 -1.86 -3.88
CA ILE A 117 -13.68 -2.41 -5.15
C ILE A 117 -15.17 -2.18 -5.42
N GLU A 118 -15.98 -1.86 -4.40
CA GLU A 118 -17.38 -1.46 -4.57
C GLU A 118 -17.52 -0.21 -5.46
N ARG A 119 -16.48 0.64 -5.57
CA ARG A 119 -16.45 1.78 -6.52
C ARG A 119 -16.51 1.32 -7.98
N TYR A 120 -16.09 0.09 -8.24
CA TYR A 120 -16.08 -0.57 -9.54
C TYR A 120 -17.15 -1.66 -9.64
N ARG A 121 -18.09 -1.73 -8.69
CA ARG A 121 -19.13 -2.77 -8.68
C ARG A 121 -18.58 -4.20 -8.68
N GLY A 122 -17.44 -4.41 -8.00
CA GLY A 122 -16.74 -5.69 -7.96
C GLY A 122 -15.99 -6.05 -9.26
N ASP A 123 -16.03 -5.17 -10.28
CA ASP A 123 -15.35 -5.39 -11.56
C ASP A 123 -13.84 -5.15 -11.43
N ASP A 124 -13.12 -6.26 -11.35
CA ASP A 124 -11.67 -6.33 -11.26
C ASP A 124 -10.97 -5.70 -12.48
N VAL A 125 -11.52 -5.92 -13.68
CA VAL A 125 -10.93 -5.40 -14.91
C VAL A 125 -11.10 -3.89 -14.99
N ALA A 126 -12.26 -3.37 -14.58
CA ALA A 126 -12.47 -1.93 -14.50
C ALA A 126 -11.53 -1.27 -13.48
N SER A 127 -11.33 -1.89 -12.31
CA SER A 127 -10.39 -1.44 -11.28
C SER A 127 -8.94 -1.43 -11.80
N MET A 128 -8.50 -2.51 -12.44
CA MET A 128 -7.15 -2.58 -13.01
C MET A 128 -6.93 -1.55 -14.12
N ASN A 129 -7.89 -1.38 -15.03
CA ASN A 129 -7.80 -0.39 -16.12
C ASN A 129 -7.72 1.06 -15.61
N ASP A 130 -8.20 1.32 -14.39
CA ASP A 130 -8.14 2.62 -13.71
C ASP A 130 -6.94 2.73 -12.74
N ASP A 131 -5.97 1.80 -12.86
CA ASP A 131 -4.73 1.75 -12.08
C ASP A 131 -4.99 1.84 -10.56
N ASN A 132 -6.04 1.18 -10.10
CA ASN A 132 -6.43 1.17 -8.70
C ASN A 132 -5.62 0.12 -7.93
N THR A 133 -4.99 0.55 -6.84
CA THR A 133 -4.45 -0.35 -5.82
C THR A 133 -5.60 -0.91 -5.00
N SER A 134 -5.85 -2.21 -5.08
CA SER A 134 -7.04 -2.85 -4.51
C SER A 134 -6.69 -4.03 -3.60
N ALA A 135 -7.54 -4.30 -2.61
CA ALA A 135 -7.39 -5.43 -1.70
C ALA A 135 -8.63 -6.35 -1.78
N PHE A 136 -9.51 -6.34 -0.78
CA PHE A 136 -10.65 -7.26 -0.77
C PHE A 136 -11.56 -7.15 -2.02
N ASN A 137 -11.76 -8.29 -2.68
CA ASN A 137 -12.74 -8.50 -3.74
C ASN A 137 -13.17 -9.98 -3.71
N SER A 138 -14.41 -10.25 -3.33
CA SER A 138 -14.91 -11.63 -3.19
C SER A 138 -15.28 -12.23 -4.53
N ARG A 139 -14.26 -12.65 -5.27
CA ARG A 139 -14.39 -13.33 -6.56
C ARG A 139 -13.57 -14.61 -6.61
N PRO A 140 -13.91 -15.54 -7.52
CA PRO A 140 -12.99 -16.61 -7.88
C PRO A 140 -11.69 -16.06 -8.49
N LYS A 141 -10.65 -16.89 -8.47
CA LYS A 141 -9.43 -16.68 -9.26
C LYS A 141 -9.79 -16.64 -10.75
N THR A 142 -9.00 -15.91 -11.53
CA THR A 142 -9.19 -15.83 -12.98
C THR A 142 -9.08 -17.24 -13.59
N GLY A 143 -10.15 -17.70 -14.25
CA GLY A 143 -10.19 -19.01 -14.92
C GLY A 143 -10.37 -20.23 -14.01
N SER A 144 -10.76 -20.05 -12.74
CA SER A 144 -11.00 -21.13 -11.77
C SER A 144 -12.27 -20.86 -10.96
N ASP A 145 -12.84 -21.89 -10.32
CA ASP A 145 -13.94 -21.74 -9.35
C ASP A 145 -13.42 -21.54 -7.91
N GLU A 146 -12.11 -21.62 -7.69
CA GLU A 146 -11.48 -21.42 -6.39
C GLU A 146 -11.46 -19.94 -6.00
N TRP A 147 -11.74 -19.62 -4.75
CA TRP A 147 -11.66 -18.25 -4.23
C TRP A 147 -10.27 -17.63 -4.42
N SER A 148 -10.24 -16.40 -4.93
CA SER A 148 -9.03 -15.57 -4.93
C SER A 148 -8.58 -15.26 -3.50
N MET A 149 -7.27 -15.02 -3.28
CA MET A 149 -6.78 -14.56 -1.98
C MET A 149 -7.32 -13.16 -1.62
N HIS A 150 -7.73 -12.37 -2.61
CA HIS A 150 -8.50 -11.14 -2.41
C HIS A 150 -9.84 -11.40 -1.70
N ALA A 151 -10.49 -12.53 -1.93
CA ALA A 151 -11.77 -12.87 -1.30
C ALA A 151 -11.63 -13.11 0.21
N TYR A 152 -10.41 -13.36 0.70
CA TYR A 152 -10.09 -13.52 2.11
C TYR A 152 -9.59 -12.23 2.76
N GLY A 153 -9.40 -11.15 2.00
CA GLY A 153 -8.90 -9.87 2.52
C GLY A 153 -7.41 -9.90 2.90
N VAL A 154 -6.63 -10.79 2.30
CA VAL A 154 -5.20 -11.01 2.62
C VAL A 154 -4.30 -10.87 1.39
N ALA A 155 -4.80 -10.21 0.35
CA ALA A 155 -4.05 -9.87 -0.86
C ALA A 155 -4.25 -8.41 -1.23
N ILE A 156 -3.24 -7.81 -1.87
CA ILE A 156 -3.20 -6.43 -2.32
C ILE A 156 -2.56 -6.40 -3.70
N ASP A 157 -3.26 -5.81 -4.67
CA ASP A 157 -2.75 -5.45 -5.98
C ASP A 157 -2.30 -4.00 -5.98
N VAL A 158 -1.11 -3.69 -6.50
CA VAL A 158 -0.53 -2.34 -6.50
C VAL A 158 -0.32 -1.82 -7.92
N ASN A 159 -0.93 -0.67 -8.23
CA ASN A 159 -0.81 0.04 -9.52
C ASN A 159 -0.79 -0.90 -10.76
N PRO A 160 -1.91 -1.53 -11.13
CA PRO A 160 -1.98 -2.51 -12.22
C PRO A 160 -1.42 -2.04 -13.58
N LEU A 161 -1.49 -0.73 -13.90
CA LEU A 161 -0.87 -0.19 -15.12
C LEU A 161 0.65 -0.10 -15.04
N ARG A 162 1.23 -0.05 -13.83
CA ARG A 162 2.68 -0.13 -13.59
C ARG A 162 3.16 -1.55 -13.37
N ASN A 163 2.30 -2.43 -12.87
CA ASN A 163 2.63 -3.78 -12.45
C ASN A 163 1.62 -4.77 -13.06
N PRO A 164 1.78 -5.12 -14.35
CA PRO A 164 0.77 -5.90 -15.04
C PRO A 164 0.75 -7.37 -14.60
N TYR A 165 -0.39 -8.01 -14.80
CA TYR A 165 -0.55 -9.46 -14.87
C TYR A 165 -0.19 -9.94 -16.27
N VAL A 166 0.57 -11.04 -16.36
CA VAL A 166 1.04 -11.64 -17.61
C VAL A 166 0.81 -13.15 -17.57
N SER A 167 0.00 -13.66 -18.48
CA SER A 167 -0.22 -15.11 -18.65
C SER A 167 0.16 -15.55 -20.05
N PHE A 168 0.52 -16.82 -20.23
CA PHE A 168 0.91 -17.36 -21.52
C PHE A 168 -0.10 -18.38 -22.06
N GLY A 169 -0.47 -18.24 -23.34
CA GLY A 169 -1.25 -19.23 -24.07
C GLY A 169 -0.42 -20.46 -24.43
N GLY A 170 -1.08 -21.56 -24.82
CA GLY A 170 -0.40 -22.80 -25.24
C GLY A 170 0.45 -22.66 -26.51
N ASP A 171 0.28 -21.57 -27.27
CA ASP A 171 1.11 -21.18 -28.41
C ASP A 171 2.30 -20.28 -28.03
N GLY A 172 2.48 -19.99 -26.75
CA GLY A 172 3.48 -19.05 -26.22
C GLY A 172 3.07 -17.58 -26.31
N GLY A 173 1.86 -17.27 -26.78
CA GLY A 173 1.35 -15.90 -26.85
C GLY A 173 1.15 -15.30 -25.45
N ALA A 174 1.75 -14.14 -25.18
CA ALA A 174 1.57 -13.44 -23.92
C ALA A 174 0.27 -12.60 -23.94
N ARG A 175 -0.56 -12.77 -22.90
CA ARG A 175 -1.67 -11.88 -22.58
C ARG A 175 -1.28 -11.00 -21.40
N VAL A 176 -1.36 -9.70 -21.57
CA VAL A 176 -1.04 -8.70 -20.54
C VAL A 176 -2.31 -7.99 -20.09
N LEU A 177 -2.51 -7.89 -18.78
CA LEU A 177 -3.63 -7.18 -18.16
C LEU A 177 -3.10 -6.16 -17.13
N PRO A 178 -3.57 -4.90 -17.20
CA PRO A 178 -4.32 -4.28 -18.28
C PRO A 178 -3.57 -4.28 -19.63
N GLU A 179 -4.30 -4.36 -20.74
CA GLU A 179 -3.69 -4.38 -22.08
C GLU A 179 -2.85 -3.12 -22.36
N SER A 180 -3.29 -1.97 -21.84
CA SER A 180 -2.59 -0.69 -21.95
C SER A 180 -1.22 -0.68 -21.26
N ALA A 181 -0.97 -1.59 -20.31
CA ALA A 181 0.31 -1.73 -19.62
C ALA A 181 1.39 -2.42 -20.49
N ALA A 182 1.00 -3.19 -21.52
CA ALA A 182 1.88 -4.06 -22.30
C ALA A 182 3.10 -3.33 -22.89
N LYS A 183 2.93 -2.08 -23.35
CA LYS A 183 4.03 -1.32 -23.95
C LYS A 183 4.84 -0.53 -22.92
N ALA A 184 4.25 -0.21 -21.76
CA ALA A 184 4.84 0.71 -20.80
C ALA A 184 5.60 0.01 -19.67
N SER A 185 5.15 -1.19 -19.28
CA SER A 185 5.44 -1.77 -17.95
C SER A 185 6.03 -3.18 -17.97
N MET A 186 6.18 -3.79 -19.15
CA MET A 186 6.77 -5.13 -19.30
C MET A 186 8.28 -5.17 -19.02
N ASN A 187 9.01 -4.13 -19.42
CA ASN A 187 10.43 -4.04 -19.07
C ASN A 187 10.54 -3.63 -17.59
N ARG A 188 11.06 -4.53 -16.76
CA ARG A 188 11.20 -4.38 -15.30
C ARG A 188 12.53 -3.78 -14.84
N LEU A 189 13.38 -3.30 -15.75
CA LEU A 189 14.62 -2.62 -15.38
C LEU A 189 14.33 -1.21 -14.87
N ASP A 190 14.82 -0.94 -13.66
CA ASP A 190 14.75 0.37 -13.01
C ASP A 190 15.70 1.38 -13.68
N GLU A 191 16.95 0.99 -13.90
CA GLU A 191 17.97 1.81 -14.56
C GLU A 191 18.05 1.49 -16.05
N ARG A 192 17.64 2.45 -16.89
CA ARG A 192 17.58 2.29 -18.34
C ARG A 192 18.34 3.42 -19.02
N PRO A 193 19.36 3.14 -19.85
CA PRO A 193 20.15 4.18 -20.50
C PRO A 193 19.31 5.20 -21.27
N GLY A 194 19.46 6.48 -20.94
CA GLY A 194 18.74 7.58 -21.60
C GLY A 194 17.23 7.59 -21.38
N LYS A 195 16.71 6.89 -20.36
CA LYS A 195 15.29 6.87 -20.01
C LYS A 195 15.06 7.38 -18.59
N PRO A 196 13.92 8.03 -18.33
CA PRO A 196 13.56 8.41 -16.97
C PRO A 196 13.31 7.17 -16.09
N PRO A 197 13.49 7.30 -14.76
CA PRO A 197 13.06 6.29 -13.80
C PRO A 197 11.57 5.98 -13.96
N ARG A 198 11.18 4.75 -13.64
CA ARG A 198 9.77 4.32 -13.58
C ARG A 198 9.36 4.16 -12.12
N PRO A 199 8.74 5.19 -11.52
CA PRO A 199 8.29 5.05 -10.15
C PRO A 199 7.03 4.18 -10.08
N GLY A 200 6.70 3.65 -8.90
CA GLY A 200 5.50 2.84 -8.67
C GLY A 200 5.61 1.37 -9.09
N MET A 201 6.82 0.90 -9.43
CA MET A 201 7.11 -0.51 -9.73
C MET A 201 7.18 -1.36 -8.47
N ALA A 202 6.46 -2.48 -8.47
CA ALA A 202 6.26 -3.38 -7.32
C ALA A 202 7.57 -3.91 -6.70
N GLU A 203 8.63 -4.09 -7.49
CA GLU A 203 9.96 -4.52 -7.05
C GLU A 203 10.50 -3.65 -5.90
N ARG A 204 10.18 -2.35 -5.91
CA ARG A 204 10.60 -1.40 -4.86
C ARG A 204 9.78 -1.51 -3.56
N ALA A 205 8.67 -2.23 -3.60
CA ALA A 205 7.78 -2.44 -2.46
C ALA A 205 7.89 -3.85 -1.87
N VAL A 206 8.55 -4.80 -2.55
CA VAL A 206 8.62 -6.21 -2.13
C VAL A 206 9.06 -6.37 -0.68
N ASP A 207 10.15 -5.72 -0.26
CA ASP A 207 10.62 -5.81 1.13
C ASP A 207 9.64 -5.20 2.13
N VAL A 208 8.92 -4.14 1.73
CA VAL A 208 7.89 -3.53 2.60
C VAL A 208 6.75 -4.51 2.83
N PHE A 209 6.28 -5.18 1.78
CA PHE A 209 5.23 -6.19 1.89
C PHE A 209 5.71 -7.43 2.67
N ALA A 210 6.91 -7.94 2.37
CA ALA A 210 7.45 -9.13 3.03
C ALA A 210 7.66 -8.91 4.54
N ASN A 211 8.26 -7.78 4.94
CA ASN A 211 8.43 -7.41 6.36
C ASN A 211 7.12 -7.22 7.13
N ASN A 212 5.98 -7.26 6.44
CA ASN A 212 4.64 -7.12 7.00
C ASN A 212 3.75 -8.35 6.70
N GLY A 213 4.34 -9.50 6.39
CA GLY A 213 3.64 -10.79 6.27
C GLY A 213 3.03 -11.06 4.90
N PHE A 214 3.27 -10.23 3.90
CA PHE A 214 2.88 -10.51 2.52
C PHE A 214 4.05 -11.14 1.79
N LEU A 215 4.41 -12.36 2.19
CA LEU A 215 5.62 -13.04 1.74
C LEU A 215 5.54 -13.57 0.30
N ARG A 216 4.33 -13.73 -0.26
CA ARG A 216 4.14 -14.19 -1.63
C ARG A 216 3.88 -13.01 -2.54
N TRP A 217 4.84 -12.72 -3.40
CA TRP A 217 4.68 -11.76 -4.49
C TRP A 217 4.50 -12.49 -5.82
N GLY A 218 3.49 -12.10 -6.59
CA GLY A 218 3.14 -12.74 -7.86
C GLY A 218 4.19 -12.55 -8.96
N GLY A 219 5.09 -11.58 -8.80
CA GLY A 219 6.25 -11.42 -9.68
C GLY A 219 7.31 -12.53 -9.57
N TYR A 220 7.18 -13.44 -8.59
CA TYR A 220 8.02 -14.63 -8.46
C TYR A 220 7.49 -15.86 -9.18
N TRP A 221 6.27 -15.82 -9.71
CA TRP A 221 5.65 -16.97 -10.38
C TRP A 221 6.14 -17.11 -11.82
N ASP A 222 6.11 -18.33 -12.36
CA ASP A 222 6.49 -18.60 -13.75
C ASP A 222 5.32 -18.37 -14.72
N ASP A 223 4.11 -18.84 -14.36
CA ASP A 223 2.87 -18.62 -15.12
C ASP A 223 1.63 -18.75 -14.21
N PRO A 224 0.75 -17.74 -14.16
CA PRO A 224 0.96 -16.38 -14.67
C PRO A 224 2.00 -15.62 -13.83
N ILE A 225 2.67 -14.64 -14.42
CA ILE A 225 3.48 -13.66 -13.70
C ILE A 225 2.57 -12.50 -13.28
N ASP A 226 2.42 -12.24 -11.99
CA ASP A 226 1.47 -11.25 -11.48
C ASP A 226 2.17 -10.14 -10.68
N TYR A 227 2.73 -9.15 -11.38
CA TYR A 227 3.59 -8.15 -10.74
C TYR A 227 2.86 -7.26 -9.72
N GLN A 228 1.55 -7.05 -9.88
CA GLN A 228 0.74 -6.23 -8.96
C GLN A 228 0.53 -6.93 -7.61
N HIS A 229 0.54 -8.26 -7.60
CA HIS A 229 -0.11 -9.05 -6.57
C HIS A 229 0.81 -9.41 -5.40
N PHE A 230 0.40 -9.03 -4.19
CA PHE A 230 1.03 -9.42 -2.93
C PHE A 230 0.02 -10.13 -2.05
N GLU A 231 0.36 -11.29 -1.49
CA GLU A 231 -0.53 -12.03 -0.59
C GLU A 231 0.18 -12.63 0.62
N VAL A 232 -0.62 -12.87 1.66
CA VAL A 232 -0.19 -13.60 2.85
C VAL A 232 -0.01 -15.08 2.53
N GLY A 233 1.19 -15.58 2.81
CA GLY A 233 1.50 -16.97 3.15
C GLY A 233 0.79 -18.09 2.40
N SER A 234 0.64 -19.20 3.12
CA SER A 234 -0.04 -20.39 2.62
C SER A 234 -1.55 -20.26 2.78
N ARG A 235 -2.31 -20.95 1.90
CA ARG A 235 -3.78 -21.02 2.05
C ARG A 235 -4.19 -21.72 3.35
N ALA A 236 -3.34 -22.59 3.90
CA ALA A 236 -3.56 -23.25 5.17
C ALA A 236 -3.55 -22.26 6.34
N LEU A 237 -2.53 -21.39 6.41
CA LEU A 237 -2.47 -20.30 7.39
C LEU A 237 -3.70 -19.40 7.28
N VAL A 238 -4.07 -19.00 6.06
CA VAL A 238 -5.24 -18.14 5.84
C VAL A 238 -6.54 -18.83 6.28
N ALA A 239 -6.71 -20.11 6.00
CA ALA A 239 -7.87 -20.88 6.47
C ALA A 239 -7.93 -20.92 8.01
N GLN A 240 -6.79 -21.09 8.69
CA GLN A 240 -6.72 -21.05 10.16
C GLN A 240 -7.10 -19.67 10.70
N MET A 241 -6.53 -18.58 10.16
CA MET A 241 -6.85 -17.21 10.59
C MET A 241 -8.33 -16.85 10.39
N VAL A 242 -8.95 -17.33 9.31
CA VAL A 242 -10.37 -17.08 9.02
C VAL A 242 -11.27 -17.88 9.96
N GLY A 243 -10.89 -19.11 10.30
CA GLY A 243 -11.63 -19.96 11.24
C GLY A 243 -11.49 -19.58 12.72
N ALA A 244 -10.42 -18.88 13.08
CA ALA A 244 -10.12 -18.50 14.46
C ALA A 244 -10.81 -17.19 14.90
N PRO A 245 -11.01 -16.98 16.22
CA PRO A 245 -11.36 -15.67 16.77
C PRO A 245 -10.37 -14.56 16.35
N PRO A 246 -10.80 -13.29 16.21
CA PRO A 246 -9.94 -12.23 15.71
C PRO A 246 -8.59 -12.06 16.43
N ASP A 247 -8.57 -12.18 17.76
CA ASP A 247 -7.35 -12.03 18.54
C ASP A 247 -6.36 -13.19 18.31
N GLU A 248 -6.87 -14.42 18.25
CA GLU A 248 -6.05 -15.61 17.94
C GLU A 248 -5.52 -15.56 16.49
N ALA A 249 -6.36 -15.14 15.54
CA ALA A 249 -5.97 -14.96 14.14
C ALA A 249 -4.85 -13.92 13.99
N ARG A 250 -4.95 -12.80 14.71
CA ARG A 250 -3.89 -11.79 14.76
C ARG A 250 -2.62 -12.35 15.38
N GLU A 251 -2.70 -13.09 16.47
CA GLU A 251 -1.52 -13.70 17.09
C GLU A 251 -0.84 -14.72 16.16
N MET A 252 -1.62 -15.53 15.43
CA MET A 252 -1.09 -16.43 14.39
C MET A 252 -0.34 -15.65 13.30
N PHE A 253 -0.95 -14.58 12.78
CA PHE A 253 -0.34 -13.75 11.76
C PHE A 253 0.95 -13.09 12.26
N GLU A 254 0.96 -12.54 13.47
CA GLU A 254 2.13 -11.89 14.03
C GLU A 254 3.27 -12.87 14.31
N ARG A 255 2.99 -14.11 14.73
CA ARG A 255 4.01 -15.17 14.82
C ARG A 255 4.60 -15.50 13.45
N TYR A 256 3.76 -15.58 12.42
CA TYR A 256 4.20 -15.79 11.04
C TYR A 256 5.08 -14.64 10.51
N VAL A 257 4.76 -13.38 10.85
CA VAL A 257 5.60 -12.23 10.52
C VAL A 257 6.94 -12.30 11.28
N ALA A 258 6.90 -12.67 12.56
CA ALA A 258 8.09 -12.77 13.39
C ALA A 258 9.05 -13.87 12.91
N SER A 259 8.55 -15.05 12.50
CA SER A 259 9.40 -16.14 12.01
C SER A 259 10.18 -15.75 10.75
N TYR A 260 9.55 -15.01 9.83
CA TYR A 260 10.23 -14.46 8.67
C TYR A 260 11.32 -13.43 9.06
N ALA A 261 11.01 -12.53 10.00
CA ALA A 261 11.95 -11.53 10.48
C ALA A 261 13.17 -12.19 11.16
N ASP A 262 12.94 -13.20 12.00
CA ASP A 262 13.99 -13.96 12.67
C ASP A 262 14.91 -14.64 11.65
N CYS A 263 14.33 -15.30 10.63
CA CYS A 263 15.10 -15.92 9.55
C CYS A 263 16.01 -14.91 8.83
N LEU A 264 15.50 -13.72 8.51
CA LEU A 264 16.30 -12.68 7.85
C LEU A 264 17.49 -12.21 8.71
N THR A 265 17.37 -12.27 10.04
CA THR A 265 18.47 -11.87 10.95
C THR A 265 19.52 -12.95 11.17
N ASP A 266 19.13 -14.23 11.07
CA ASP A 266 20.02 -15.38 11.35
C ASP A 266 20.80 -15.84 10.12
N THR A 267 20.43 -15.36 8.93
CA THR A 267 20.99 -15.91 7.70
C THR A 267 22.26 -15.21 7.19
N THR A 268 23.17 -16.02 6.64
CA THR A 268 24.43 -15.59 5.99
C THR A 268 24.37 -15.77 4.46
N HIS A 269 23.25 -15.42 3.83
CA HIS A 269 23.14 -15.47 2.37
C HIS A 269 24.00 -14.42 1.66
N GLU A 270 24.37 -14.72 0.41
CA GLU A 270 25.27 -13.92 -0.41
C GLU A 270 24.81 -12.47 -0.62
N ASN A 271 23.49 -12.24 -0.64
CA ASN A 271 22.89 -10.91 -0.71
C ASN A 271 21.45 -10.91 -0.16
N HIS A 272 20.91 -9.71 0.06
CA HIS A 272 19.56 -9.50 0.62
C HIS A 272 18.44 -10.18 -0.18
N ALA A 273 18.53 -10.20 -1.52
CA ALA A 273 17.50 -10.83 -2.34
C ALA A 273 17.50 -12.37 -2.19
N ALA A 274 18.69 -12.97 -2.12
CA ALA A 274 18.84 -14.40 -1.81
C ALA A 274 18.33 -14.71 -0.40
N ALA A 275 18.61 -13.84 0.57
CA ALA A 275 18.08 -14.00 1.94
C ALA A 275 16.57 -13.99 2.00
N ARG A 276 15.94 -13.01 1.35
CA ARG A 276 14.48 -12.96 1.26
C ARG A 276 13.91 -14.20 0.60
N ALA A 277 14.48 -14.66 -0.52
CA ALA A 277 13.96 -15.83 -1.23
C ALA A 277 13.96 -17.09 -0.34
N ALA A 278 15.07 -17.36 0.36
CA ALA A 278 15.18 -18.50 1.26
C ALA A 278 14.22 -18.40 2.45
N CYS A 279 14.16 -17.24 3.11
CA CYS A 279 13.27 -17.06 4.27
C CYS A 279 11.78 -17.08 3.90
N VAL A 280 11.42 -16.61 2.70
CA VAL A 280 10.06 -16.78 2.17
C VAL A 280 9.77 -18.26 1.93
N GLU A 281 10.70 -19.01 1.33
CA GLU A 281 10.51 -20.45 1.10
C GLU A 281 10.29 -21.21 2.41
N ASP A 282 11.11 -20.96 3.43
CA ASP A 282 10.99 -21.60 4.74
C ASP A 282 9.66 -21.26 5.42
N ALA A 283 9.27 -19.98 5.43
CA ALA A 283 8.00 -19.54 6.01
C ALA A 283 6.75 -20.08 5.29
N LEU A 284 6.88 -20.59 4.06
CA LEU A 284 5.78 -21.19 3.29
C LEU A 284 5.67 -22.71 3.44
N ARG A 285 6.64 -23.37 4.09
CA ARG A 285 6.60 -24.81 4.39
C ARG A 285 5.81 -25.15 5.66
N GLU A 286 5.64 -24.18 6.55
CA GLU A 286 4.86 -24.26 7.80
C GLU A 286 3.34 -24.14 7.57
#